data_AF-A0A1J5RKG6-F1
#
_entry.id   AF-A0A1J5RKG6-F1
#
_cell.length_a   1.000
_cell.length_b   1.000
_cell.length_c   1.000
_cell.angle_alpha   90.00
_cell.angle_beta   90.00
_cell.angle_gamma   90.00
#
_symmetry.space_group_name_H-M   'P 1'
#
loop_
_entity.id
_entity.type
_entity.pdbx_description
1 polymer ?
#
loop_
_entity_poly.entity_id
_entity_poly.type
_entity_poly.pdbx_seq_one_letter_code
_entity_poly.pdbx_strand_id
1 'polypeptide(L)'
;MLFEAIKKDGFTGGYTIVTDFIRSWRKQASTVGAKSAYIPLKFELGEAFQFDWSEEWLVIGGMHRKILAAHTKLCASRAFMLSAYPTQSHEMLFDAHTRAFTAFGGVPKRGIYDNMKTAVDKVCKGKGRIVNTRFFAMTAHYLFDPDFCNVASGWEKGVVEKNVQDSRRRVWMDAKQQRFSTFDELNAWLILRCRSLWAEMEHPDYAGISIADALEQEQAYLMPMPTPFDGYVEVLARVSSTCLVSVQRNRYSVPCRLANHQVAVHLYPDRVEVFADNTIVACHPRLHHRDQTSYDWQHYIPLIERKPGALRNGAPFSDMPTPFAMLQAALRRRERHQGDRVMASVLATVPTYGLDAVVTAVELVLESGVPSAEHVLNMLARLKQEVMPEHVETILTLTEEPLANTARYDSLNGVEVSHD
;
A
#
# COMPACT_ATOMS: atom_id res chain seq x y z
N MET A 1 19.04 -23.60 37.91
CA MET A 1 20.36 -22.94 37.88
C MET A 1 20.79 -22.39 39.24
N LEU A 2 19.97 -21.59 39.95
CA LEU A 2 20.38 -21.00 41.25
C LEU A 2 20.64 -22.04 42.38
N PHE A 3 19.80 -23.07 42.51
CA PHE A 3 19.95 -24.10 43.57
C PHE A 3 21.26 -24.88 43.44
N GLU A 4 21.63 -25.29 42.23
CA GLU A 4 22.88 -26.02 41.97
C GLU A 4 24.12 -25.16 42.22
N ALA A 5 24.02 -23.84 42.03
CA ALA A 5 25.11 -22.91 42.32
C ALA A 5 25.36 -22.80 43.83
N ILE A 6 24.32 -22.51 44.62
CA ILE A 6 24.46 -22.33 46.07
C ILE A 6 24.81 -23.65 46.79
N LYS A 7 24.44 -24.79 46.23
CA LYS A 7 24.85 -26.10 46.75
C LYS A 7 26.36 -26.32 46.61
N LYS A 8 26.98 -25.80 45.55
CA LYS A 8 28.45 -25.81 45.38
C LYS A 8 29.14 -24.88 46.37
N ASP A 9 28.47 -23.81 46.77
CA ASP A 9 28.96 -22.84 47.77
C ASP A 9 28.69 -23.28 49.22
N GLY A 10 28.31 -24.55 49.44
CA GLY A 10 28.17 -25.15 50.77
C GLY A 10 26.75 -25.12 51.36
N PHE A 11 25.72 -24.77 50.59
CA PHE A 11 24.34 -24.87 51.05
C PHE A 11 23.89 -26.32 51.19
N THR A 12 23.55 -26.73 52.42
CA THR A 12 23.14 -28.11 52.75
C THR A 12 21.63 -28.33 52.76
N GLY A 13 20.84 -27.29 52.47
CA GLY A 13 19.37 -27.36 52.47
C GLY A 13 18.76 -27.96 51.20
N GLY A 14 17.47 -28.30 51.29
CA GLY A 14 16.69 -28.84 50.16
C GLY A 14 16.21 -27.76 49.18
N TYR A 15 15.93 -28.18 47.93
CA TYR A 15 15.41 -27.31 46.86
C TYR A 15 14.16 -26.53 47.30
N THR A 16 13.26 -27.18 48.05
CA THR A 16 12.01 -26.61 48.53
C THR A 16 12.23 -25.39 49.42
N ILE A 17 13.24 -25.43 50.31
CA ILE A 17 13.60 -24.31 51.21
C ILE A 17 14.06 -23.09 50.41
N VAL A 18 14.81 -23.32 49.34
CA VAL A 18 15.31 -22.26 48.46
C VAL A 18 14.15 -21.65 47.67
N THR A 19 13.24 -22.48 47.16
CA THR A 19 12.04 -21.96 46.47
C THR A 19 11.09 -21.21 47.40
N ASP A 20 10.94 -21.65 48.65
CA ASP A 20 10.09 -20.97 49.64
C ASP A 20 10.73 -19.67 50.13
N PHE A 21 12.05 -19.66 50.32
CA PHE A 21 12.80 -18.42 50.55
C PHE A 21 12.63 -17.44 49.39
N ILE A 22 12.76 -17.88 48.14
CA ILE A 22 12.56 -17.01 46.96
C ILE A 22 11.11 -16.51 46.87
N ARG A 23 10.11 -17.34 47.17
CA ARG A 23 8.69 -16.90 47.22
C ARG A 23 8.47 -15.87 48.31
N SER A 24 9.01 -16.09 49.50
CA SER A 24 8.91 -15.17 50.64
C SER A 24 9.63 -13.87 50.33
N TRP A 25 10.85 -13.94 49.81
CA TRP A 25 11.66 -12.79 49.38
C TRP A 25 10.97 -12.00 48.27
N ARG A 26 10.36 -12.65 47.27
CA ARG A 26 9.55 -11.98 46.24
C ARG A 26 8.30 -11.33 46.83
N LYS A 27 7.60 -12.00 47.75
CA LYS A 27 6.46 -11.41 48.46
C LYS A 27 6.89 -10.18 49.28
N GLN A 28 7.99 -10.26 50.02
CA GLN A 28 8.54 -9.14 50.80
C GLN A 28 9.06 -8.01 49.91
N ALA A 29 9.68 -8.32 48.78
CA ALA A 29 10.06 -7.33 47.75
C ALA A 29 8.85 -6.71 47.04
N SER A 30 7.71 -7.42 47.01
CA SER A 30 6.43 -6.89 46.51
C SER A 30 5.74 -6.00 47.57
N THR A 31 5.99 -6.24 48.86
CA THR A 31 5.51 -5.40 49.97
C THR A 31 6.35 -4.13 50.15
N VAL A 32 7.65 -4.19 49.82
CA VAL A 32 8.50 -3.01 49.55
C VAL A 32 8.47 -2.69 48.06
N GLY A 33 7.30 -2.81 47.44
CA GLY A 33 7.01 -2.04 46.26
C GLY A 33 7.06 -0.59 46.68
N ALA A 34 8.22 0.06 46.50
CA ALA A 34 8.28 1.49 46.38
C ALA A 34 7.10 1.86 45.48
N LYS A 35 6.08 2.54 46.04
CA LYS A 35 5.10 3.23 45.21
C LYS A 35 5.97 4.05 44.29
N SER A 36 6.10 3.61 43.05
CA SER A 36 7.05 4.15 42.09
C SER A 36 6.76 5.63 42.03
N ALA A 37 7.62 6.43 42.65
CA ALA A 37 7.49 7.87 42.63
C ALA A 37 7.86 8.28 41.20
N TYR A 38 6.85 8.68 40.43
CA TYR A 38 7.04 9.16 39.07
C TYR A 38 7.42 10.64 39.14
N ILE A 39 8.45 11.05 38.42
CA ILE A 39 8.76 12.47 38.24
C ILE A 39 7.86 12.97 37.10
N PRO A 40 6.99 13.98 37.33
CA PRO A 40 6.21 14.57 36.26
C PRO A 40 7.15 15.16 35.19
N LEU A 41 7.03 14.67 33.95
CA LEU A 41 7.74 15.24 32.81
C LEU A 41 6.94 16.41 32.24
N LYS A 42 7.63 17.53 31.98
CA LYS A 42 7.10 18.69 31.27
C LYS A 42 7.86 18.84 29.96
N PHE A 43 7.12 19.07 28.88
CA PHE A 43 7.67 19.23 27.53
C PHE A 43 7.29 20.62 27.00
N GLU A 44 8.21 21.24 26.27
CA GLU A 44 7.95 22.48 25.52
C GLU A 44 7.14 22.22 24.25
N LEU A 45 6.51 23.27 23.72
CA LEU A 45 5.78 23.19 22.45
C LEU A 45 6.73 22.78 21.32
N GLY A 46 6.35 21.75 20.56
CA GLY A 46 7.11 21.22 19.44
C GLY A 46 8.38 20.46 19.84
N GLU A 47 8.59 20.21 21.13
CA GLU A 47 9.79 19.55 21.63
C GLU A 47 9.80 18.06 21.26
N ALA A 48 8.74 17.32 21.57
CA ALA A 48 8.75 15.88 21.50
C ALA A 48 7.40 15.27 21.10
N PHE A 49 7.46 14.11 20.43
CA PHE A 49 6.36 13.17 20.33
C PHE A 49 6.74 11.82 20.91
N GLN A 50 5.73 11.03 21.27
CA GLN A 50 5.87 9.62 21.60
C GLN A 50 5.26 8.77 20.50
N PHE A 51 5.96 7.70 20.15
CA PHE A 51 5.47 6.68 19.22
C PHE A 51 5.42 5.30 19.89
N ASP A 52 4.32 4.58 19.69
CA ASP A 52 4.16 3.21 20.18
C ASP A 52 3.30 2.36 19.23
N TRP A 53 3.44 1.05 19.36
CA TRP A 53 2.61 0.08 18.68
C TRP A 53 1.68 -0.64 19.65
N SER A 54 0.45 -0.87 19.23
CA SER A 54 -0.46 -1.75 19.95
C SER A 54 -1.12 -2.77 19.04
N GLU A 55 -1.72 -3.77 19.67
CA GLU A 55 -2.52 -4.78 18.98
C GLU A 55 -4.00 -4.55 19.26
N GLU A 56 -4.80 -4.60 18.21
CA GLU A 56 -6.25 -4.48 18.26
C GLU A 56 -6.90 -5.52 17.35
N TRP A 57 -8.21 -5.72 17.50
CA TRP A 57 -8.97 -6.67 16.69
C TRP A 57 -10.27 -6.02 16.19
N LEU A 58 -10.47 -6.06 14.88
CA LEU A 58 -11.69 -5.60 14.20
C LEU A 58 -12.05 -6.53 13.03
N VAL A 59 -13.30 -6.46 12.59
CA VAL A 59 -13.74 -7.06 11.33
C VAL A 59 -13.45 -6.09 10.19
N ILE A 60 -12.60 -6.50 9.25
CA ILE A 60 -12.28 -5.73 8.03
C ILE A 60 -12.44 -6.65 6.82
N GLY A 61 -13.26 -6.23 5.86
CA GLY A 61 -13.58 -7.01 4.65
C GLY A 61 -14.25 -8.33 4.99
N GLY A 62 -15.16 -8.31 5.98
CA GLY A 62 -15.90 -9.50 6.45
C GLY A 62 -15.08 -10.50 7.28
N MET A 63 -13.79 -10.26 7.53
CA MET A 63 -12.93 -11.16 8.30
C MET A 63 -12.44 -10.52 9.60
N HIS A 64 -12.35 -11.30 10.66
CA HIS A 64 -11.78 -10.86 11.93
C HIS A 64 -10.26 -10.77 11.81
N ARG A 65 -9.70 -9.56 11.85
CA ARG A 65 -8.28 -9.30 11.60
C ARG A 65 -7.60 -8.73 12.82
N LYS A 66 -6.37 -9.18 13.03
CA LYS A 66 -5.43 -8.52 13.92
C LYS A 66 -4.96 -7.23 13.26
N ILE A 67 -5.01 -6.14 14.02
CA ILE A 67 -4.54 -4.83 13.62
C ILE A 67 -3.34 -4.49 14.48
N LEU A 68 -2.28 -4.04 13.83
CA LEU A 68 -1.17 -3.38 14.51
C LEU A 68 -1.38 -1.87 14.35
N ALA A 69 -1.74 -1.22 15.45
CA ALA A 69 -2.05 0.19 15.49
C ALA A 69 -0.80 0.98 15.88
N ALA A 70 -0.39 1.90 15.02
CA ALA A 70 0.62 2.90 15.33
C ALA A 70 -0.05 4.05 16.07
N HIS A 71 0.56 4.47 17.18
CA HIS A 71 0.14 5.59 17.99
C HIS A 71 1.26 6.63 17.93
N THR A 72 0.95 7.81 17.41
CA THR A 72 1.87 8.95 17.51
C THR A 72 1.18 10.03 18.33
N LYS A 73 1.85 10.58 19.32
CA LYS A 73 1.28 11.58 20.22
C LYS A 73 2.26 12.71 20.51
N LEU A 74 1.85 13.95 20.33
CA LEU A 74 2.61 15.12 20.78
C LEU A 74 2.64 15.19 22.30
N CYS A 75 3.82 15.45 22.86
CA CYS A 75 4.01 15.46 24.29
C CYS A 75 3.41 16.70 24.95
N ALA A 76 3.43 17.87 24.29
CA ALA A 76 2.91 19.13 24.83
C ALA A 76 1.39 19.25 24.65
N SER A 77 0.86 19.39 23.42
CA SER A 77 -0.60 19.55 23.17
C SER A 77 -1.43 18.31 23.49
N ARG A 78 -0.80 17.14 23.60
CA ARG A 78 -1.43 15.82 23.73
C ARG A 78 -2.21 15.38 22.48
N ALA A 79 -2.13 16.10 21.36
CA ALA A 79 -2.70 15.67 20.09
C ALA A 79 -2.13 14.30 19.70
N PHE A 80 -2.99 13.41 19.22
CA PHE A 80 -2.64 12.02 18.93
C PHE A 80 -3.24 11.57 17.61
N MET A 81 -2.50 10.72 16.88
CA MET A 81 -2.91 10.15 15.61
C MET A 81 -2.74 8.63 15.65
N LEU A 82 -3.77 7.92 15.18
CA LEU A 82 -3.80 6.47 15.08
C LEU A 82 -3.75 6.00 13.63
N SER A 83 -2.93 5.01 13.33
CA SER A 83 -2.93 4.37 12.01
C SER A 83 -2.93 2.85 12.15
N ALA A 84 -3.82 2.18 11.42
CA ALA A 84 -4.03 0.75 11.46
C ALA A 84 -3.31 0.07 10.30
N TYR A 85 -2.54 -0.98 10.63
CA TYR A 85 -1.78 -1.75 9.66
C TYR A 85 -1.94 -3.26 9.89
N PRO A 86 -1.73 -4.09 8.86
CA PRO A 86 -1.70 -5.54 9.01
C PRO A 86 -0.40 -6.05 9.65
N THR A 87 0.69 -5.28 9.58
CA THR A 87 2.01 -5.63 10.13
C THR A 87 2.74 -4.40 10.68
N GLN A 88 3.87 -4.62 11.37
CA GLN A 88 4.76 -3.60 11.91
C GLN A 88 6.03 -3.47 11.07
N SER A 89 5.98 -3.73 9.76
CA SER A 89 7.15 -3.62 8.90
C SER A 89 7.62 -2.17 8.73
N HIS A 90 8.84 -1.97 8.24
CA HIS A 90 9.45 -0.64 8.11
C HIS A 90 8.62 0.30 7.25
N GLU A 91 8.05 -0.19 6.14
CA GLU A 91 7.20 0.64 5.28
C GLU A 91 5.96 1.16 6.02
N MET A 92 5.39 0.37 6.94
CA MET A 92 4.23 0.77 7.76
C MET A 92 4.64 1.78 8.84
N LEU A 93 5.84 1.61 9.40
CA LEU A 93 6.41 2.56 10.36
C LEU A 93 6.60 3.93 9.70
N PHE A 94 7.15 3.98 8.50
CA PHE A 94 7.41 5.23 7.78
C PHE A 94 6.11 5.92 7.34
N ASP A 95 5.13 5.15 6.88
CA ASP A 95 3.80 5.67 6.58
C ASP A 95 3.10 6.23 7.82
N ALA A 96 3.20 5.56 8.97
CA ALA A 96 2.61 6.04 10.22
C ALA A 96 3.13 7.42 10.65
N HIS A 97 4.44 7.64 10.53
CA HIS A 97 5.04 8.95 10.83
C HIS A 97 4.55 10.01 9.85
N THR A 98 4.54 9.68 8.56
CA THR A 98 4.05 10.58 7.50
C THR A 98 2.60 11.00 7.75
N ARG A 99 1.72 10.03 8.06
CA ARG A 99 0.30 10.31 8.40
C ARG A 99 0.18 11.17 9.64
N ALA A 100 0.93 10.88 10.70
CA ALA A 100 0.89 11.63 11.94
C ALA A 100 1.37 13.08 11.78
N PHE A 101 2.54 13.30 11.19
CA PHE A 101 3.09 14.64 11.00
C PHE A 101 2.23 15.48 10.05
N THR A 102 1.67 14.86 9.01
CA THR A 102 0.68 15.52 8.14
C THR A 102 -0.57 15.91 8.93
N ALA A 103 -1.07 15.04 9.81
CA ALA A 103 -2.25 15.32 10.61
C ALA A 103 -2.01 16.43 11.65
N PHE A 104 -0.81 16.49 12.22
CA PHE A 104 -0.41 17.53 13.18
C PHE A 104 -0.03 18.85 12.51
N GLY A 105 0.26 18.86 11.21
CA GLY A 105 0.68 20.06 10.49
C GLY A 105 2.17 20.42 10.66
N GLY A 106 3.00 19.48 11.12
CA GLY A 106 4.42 19.70 11.32
C GLY A 106 5.13 18.55 12.03
N VAL A 107 6.45 18.68 12.18
CA VAL A 107 7.34 17.67 12.78
C VAL A 107 7.95 18.20 14.09
N PRO A 108 7.86 17.46 15.21
CA PRO A 108 8.52 17.83 16.47
C PRO A 108 10.02 17.55 16.44
N LYS A 109 10.79 18.19 17.32
CA LYS A 109 12.25 18.10 17.34
C LYS A 109 12.78 16.72 17.78
N ARG A 110 12.05 16.01 18.63
CA ARG A 110 12.46 14.73 19.22
C ARG A 110 11.36 13.67 19.13
N GLY A 111 11.73 12.45 18.74
CA GLY A 111 10.83 11.29 18.71
C GLY A 111 11.18 10.31 19.82
N ILE A 112 10.27 10.07 20.75
CA ILE A 112 10.44 9.15 21.87
C ILE A 112 9.84 7.80 21.52
N TYR A 113 10.66 6.77 21.52
CA TYR A 113 10.28 5.41 21.13
C TYR A 113 10.48 4.44 22.29
N ASP A 114 9.55 3.49 22.44
CA ASP A 114 9.87 2.25 23.17
C ASP A 114 10.88 1.42 22.37
N ASN A 115 11.51 0.42 22.99
CA ASN A 115 12.59 -0.37 22.40
C ASN A 115 12.06 -1.36 21.32
N MET A 116 11.43 -0.81 20.28
CA MET A 116 10.78 -1.54 19.21
C MET A 116 11.81 -2.06 18.21
N LYS A 117 11.71 -3.35 17.89
CA LYS A 117 12.61 -4.04 16.95
C LYS A 117 12.58 -3.45 15.53
N THR A 118 11.57 -2.67 15.21
CA THR A 118 11.36 -2.02 13.91
C THR A 118 12.17 -0.74 13.72
N ALA A 119 12.78 -0.22 14.79
CA ALA A 119 13.71 0.90 14.72
C ALA A 119 15.13 0.52 15.17
N VAL A 120 15.31 -0.67 15.75
CA VAL A 120 16.58 -1.14 16.35
C VAL A 120 16.96 -2.52 15.79
N ASP A 121 18.01 -2.58 14.97
CA ASP A 121 18.48 -3.82 14.36
C ASP A 121 19.22 -4.73 15.36
N LYS A 122 20.00 -4.15 16.30
CA LYS A 122 20.66 -4.86 17.41
C LYS A 122 20.84 -3.95 18.64
N VAL A 123 20.54 -4.48 19.82
CA VAL A 123 20.90 -3.87 21.11
C VAL A 123 22.30 -4.35 21.50
N CYS A 124 23.32 -3.50 21.38
CA CYS A 124 24.67 -3.78 21.89
C CYS A 124 24.80 -3.34 23.37
N LYS A 125 25.70 -3.97 24.14
CA LYS A 125 26.01 -3.57 25.52
C LYS A 125 26.68 -2.18 25.51
N GLY A 126 25.92 -1.11 25.76
CA GLY A 126 26.40 0.28 25.84
C GLY A 126 25.36 1.31 25.37
N LYS A 127 25.74 2.61 25.32
CA LYS A 127 24.89 3.71 24.81
C LYS A 127 24.78 3.78 23.27
N GLY A 128 25.56 2.97 22.53
CA GLY A 128 25.51 2.92 21.08
C GLY A 128 24.46 1.91 20.59
N ARG A 129 23.43 2.39 19.91
CA ARG A 129 22.40 1.57 19.24
C ARG A 129 22.67 1.56 17.74
N ILE A 130 22.65 0.39 17.10
CA ILE A 130 22.68 0.31 15.63
C ILE A 130 21.23 0.49 15.18
N VAL A 131 20.91 1.74 14.84
CA VAL A 131 19.63 2.15 14.27
C VAL A 131 19.56 1.64 12.82
N ASN A 132 18.39 1.15 12.42
CA ASN A 132 18.18 0.73 11.04
C ASN A 132 18.47 1.89 10.06
N THR A 133 19.29 1.67 9.04
CA THR A 133 19.74 2.72 8.11
C THR A 133 18.57 3.49 7.47
N ARG A 134 17.48 2.80 7.15
CA ARG A 134 16.28 3.43 6.57
C ARG A 134 15.50 4.26 7.59
N PHE A 135 15.45 3.81 8.85
CA PHE A 135 14.85 4.62 9.92
C PHE A 135 15.65 5.90 10.16
N PHE A 136 16.98 5.82 10.18
CA PHE A 136 17.84 7.01 10.27
C PHE A 136 17.67 7.93 9.05
N ALA A 137 17.50 7.37 7.85
CA ALA A 137 17.18 8.16 6.66
C ALA A 137 15.84 8.91 6.81
N MET A 138 14.82 8.28 7.39
CA MET A 138 13.54 8.94 7.70
C MET A 138 13.72 10.04 8.76
N THR A 139 14.47 9.78 9.83
CA THR A 139 14.69 10.79 10.88
C THR A 139 15.48 11.98 10.36
N ALA A 140 16.47 11.74 9.48
CA ALA A 140 17.20 12.79 8.80
C ALA A 140 16.33 13.57 7.79
N HIS A 141 15.43 12.90 7.07
CA HIS A 141 14.49 13.54 6.16
C HIS A 141 13.51 14.48 6.87
N TYR A 142 13.00 14.04 8.02
CA TYR A 142 12.08 14.84 8.86
C TYR A 142 12.79 15.70 9.90
N LEU A 143 14.12 15.65 9.98
CA LEU A 143 14.98 16.45 10.86
C LEU A 143 14.67 16.34 12.37
N PHE A 144 14.27 15.15 12.85
CA PHE A 144 14.03 14.92 14.28
C PHE A 144 15.04 13.94 14.89
N ASP A 145 15.33 14.11 16.18
CA ASP A 145 16.22 13.24 16.94
C ASP A 145 15.46 12.06 17.56
N PRO A 146 15.77 10.80 17.20
CA PRO A 146 15.15 9.65 17.84
C PRO A 146 15.78 9.36 19.21
N ASP A 147 14.96 9.45 20.25
CA ASP A 147 15.28 9.09 21.64
C ASP A 147 14.60 7.77 22.00
N PHE A 148 15.37 6.81 22.47
CA PHE A 148 14.85 5.49 22.81
C PHE A 148 14.98 5.25 24.31
N CYS A 149 13.87 4.96 24.97
CA CYS A 149 13.87 4.69 26.41
C CYS A 149 14.79 3.49 26.76
N ASN A 150 15.33 3.49 27.98
CA ASN A 150 16.08 2.36 28.51
C ASN A 150 15.12 1.24 28.92
N VAL A 151 15.54 -0.01 28.72
CA VAL A 151 14.77 -1.19 29.16
C VAL A 151 14.58 -1.12 30.69
N ALA A 152 13.33 -1.15 31.13
CA ALA A 152 12.88 -1.09 32.53
C ALA A 152 12.73 0.31 33.20
N SER A 153 12.71 1.41 32.44
CA SER A 153 12.45 2.77 32.96
C SER A 153 10.97 3.18 32.87
N GLY A 154 10.05 2.34 33.37
CA GLY A 154 8.61 2.65 33.40
C GLY A 154 8.25 3.90 34.22
N TRP A 155 9.15 4.37 35.08
CA TRP A 155 8.97 5.57 35.93
C TRP A 155 8.99 6.90 35.16
N GLU A 156 9.35 6.90 33.87
CA GLU A 156 9.31 8.10 33.01
C GLU A 156 7.96 8.33 32.33
N LYS A 157 6.97 7.41 32.48
CA LYS A 157 5.71 7.43 31.72
C LYS A 157 4.44 7.61 32.57
N GLY A 158 4.54 8.17 33.79
CA GLY A 158 3.48 8.04 34.81
C GLY A 158 2.19 8.86 34.66
N VAL A 159 2.21 10.06 34.08
CA VAL A 159 1.00 10.93 34.02
C VAL A 159 0.36 10.92 32.63
N VAL A 160 1.17 10.76 31.59
CA VAL A 160 0.71 10.79 30.20
C VAL A 160 -0.05 9.50 29.83
N GLU A 161 0.25 8.36 30.44
CA GLU A 161 -0.33 7.06 30.07
C GLU A 161 -1.82 6.92 30.39
N LYS A 162 -2.30 7.47 31.51
CA LYS A 162 -3.67 7.21 31.97
C LYS A 162 -4.74 7.84 31.06
N ASN A 163 -4.55 9.10 30.69
CA ASN A 163 -5.50 9.80 29.80
C ASN A 163 -5.42 9.30 28.34
N VAL A 164 -4.26 8.80 27.91
CA VAL A 164 -4.08 8.21 26.58
C VAL A 164 -4.76 6.85 26.45
N GLN A 165 -4.66 6.03 27.49
CA GLN A 165 -5.35 4.74 27.52
C GLN A 165 -6.87 4.91 27.39
N ASP A 166 -7.44 5.94 28.03
CA ASP A 166 -8.88 6.20 28.01
C ASP A 166 -9.38 6.62 26.61
N SER A 167 -8.70 7.56 25.94
CA SER A 167 -9.09 7.99 24.59
C SER A 167 -8.89 6.91 23.54
N ARG A 168 -7.79 6.15 23.62
CA ARG A 168 -7.54 5.00 22.74
C ARG A 168 -8.68 3.99 22.85
N ARG A 169 -9.06 3.64 24.08
CA ARG A 169 -10.13 2.67 24.32
C ARG A 169 -11.44 3.14 23.70
N ARG A 170 -11.75 4.44 23.79
CA ARG A 170 -12.94 5.04 23.16
C ARG A 170 -12.91 4.92 21.64
N VAL A 171 -11.80 5.26 20.98
CA VAL A 171 -11.68 5.15 19.51
C VAL A 171 -11.94 3.71 19.04
N TRP A 172 -11.31 2.72 19.68
CA TRP A 172 -11.49 1.32 19.26
C TRP A 172 -12.86 0.74 19.62
N MET A 173 -13.52 1.25 20.67
CA MET A 173 -14.92 0.93 20.95
C MET A 173 -15.85 1.46 19.85
N ASP A 174 -15.66 2.70 19.42
CA ASP A 174 -16.42 3.30 18.33
C ASP A 174 -16.16 2.57 17.00
N ALA A 175 -14.89 2.24 16.72
CA ALA A 175 -14.51 1.50 15.52
C ALA A 175 -15.18 0.11 15.44
N LYS A 176 -15.40 -0.56 16.58
CA LYS A 176 -16.12 -1.85 16.66
C LYS A 176 -17.59 -1.77 16.27
N GLN A 177 -18.18 -0.58 16.29
CA GLN A 177 -19.57 -0.35 15.88
C GLN A 177 -19.69 -0.06 14.38
N GLN A 178 -18.57 0.15 13.69
CA GLN A 178 -18.50 0.43 12.27
C GLN A 178 -18.14 -0.81 11.46
N ARG A 179 -18.38 -0.75 10.15
CA ARG A 179 -17.95 -1.78 9.19
C ARG A 179 -16.97 -1.18 8.21
N PHE A 180 -15.82 -1.84 8.07
CA PHE A 180 -14.78 -1.44 7.13
C PHE A 180 -14.52 -2.57 6.14
N SER A 181 -14.37 -2.22 4.87
CA SER A 181 -14.03 -3.15 3.79
C SER A 181 -12.50 -3.31 3.67
N THR A 182 -11.75 -2.22 3.91
CA THR A 182 -10.30 -2.16 3.76
C THR A 182 -9.63 -1.44 4.93
N PHE A 183 -8.29 -1.56 5.02
CA PHE A 183 -7.49 -0.78 5.96
C PHE A 183 -7.51 0.72 5.61
N ASP A 184 -7.64 1.07 4.33
CA ASP A 184 -7.70 2.47 3.90
C ASP A 184 -8.96 3.16 4.40
N GLU A 185 -10.11 2.49 4.32
CA GLU A 185 -11.37 2.99 4.91
C GLU A 185 -11.26 3.18 6.43
N LEU A 186 -10.66 2.21 7.13
CA LEU A 186 -10.40 2.32 8.57
C LEU A 186 -9.48 3.50 8.88
N ASN A 187 -8.38 3.67 8.13
CA ASN A 187 -7.44 4.76 8.35
C ASN A 187 -8.05 6.13 8.05
N ALA A 188 -8.87 6.26 7.00
CA ALA A 188 -9.63 7.48 6.72
C ALA A 188 -10.57 7.83 7.88
N TRP A 189 -11.27 6.83 8.43
CA TRP A 189 -12.12 7.02 9.59
C TRP A 189 -11.33 7.39 10.86
N LEU A 190 -10.18 6.75 11.10
CA LEU A 190 -9.32 7.04 12.26
C LEU A 190 -8.82 8.48 12.23
N ILE A 191 -8.46 9.04 11.07
CA ILE A 191 -8.08 10.45 10.92
C ILE A 191 -9.20 11.37 11.38
N LEU A 192 -10.43 11.15 10.87
CA LEU A 192 -11.59 11.95 11.24
C LEU A 192 -11.91 11.82 12.73
N ARG A 193 -11.86 10.58 13.27
CA ARG A 193 -12.17 10.35 14.69
C ARG A 193 -11.14 10.97 15.62
N CYS A 194 -9.84 10.88 15.31
CA CYS A 194 -8.80 11.53 16.10
C CYS A 194 -9.01 13.05 16.13
N ARG A 195 -9.26 13.69 14.98
CA ARG A 195 -9.55 15.13 14.90
C ARG A 195 -10.79 15.54 15.68
N SER A 196 -11.87 14.76 15.61
CA SER A 196 -13.08 14.97 16.43
C SER A 196 -12.75 14.96 17.92
N LEU A 197 -11.93 14.00 18.36
CA LEU A 197 -11.53 13.90 19.77
C LEU A 197 -10.61 15.04 20.21
N TRP A 198 -9.80 15.61 19.32
CA TRP A 198 -9.00 16.79 19.66
C TRP A 198 -9.89 17.98 20.03
N ALA A 199 -11.05 18.13 19.37
CA ALA A 199 -12.01 19.19 19.69
C ALA A 199 -12.89 18.86 20.91
N GLU A 200 -13.24 17.59 21.13
CA GLU A 200 -14.09 17.16 22.27
C GLU A 200 -13.34 17.13 23.61
N MET A 201 -12.03 16.88 23.59
CA MET A 201 -11.25 16.63 24.80
C MET A 201 -10.56 17.89 25.30
N GLU A 202 -10.64 18.09 26.62
CA GLU A 202 -9.84 19.11 27.30
C GLU A 202 -8.40 18.66 27.54
N HIS A 203 -7.49 19.64 27.53
CA HIS A 203 -6.10 19.44 27.85
C HIS A 203 -5.95 19.12 29.36
N PRO A 204 -5.23 18.05 29.73
CA PRO A 204 -5.19 17.58 31.12
C PRO A 204 -4.53 18.56 32.09
N ASP A 205 -3.59 19.37 31.60
CA ASP A 205 -2.87 20.34 32.41
C ASP A 205 -3.49 21.77 32.32
N TYR A 206 -4.44 22.00 31.39
CA TYR A 206 -5.04 23.32 31.14
C TYR A 206 -6.56 23.22 30.98
N ALA A 207 -7.28 23.47 32.08
CA ALA A 207 -8.74 23.41 32.08
C ALA A 207 -9.37 24.41 31.12
N GLY A 208 -10.40 23.98 30.38
CA GLY A 208 -11.12 24.82 29.41
C GLY A 208 -10.39 25.06 28.08
N ILE A 209 -9.20 24.49 27.87
CA ILE A 209 -8.49 24.50 26.58
C ILE A 209 -8.67 23.12 25.94
N SER A 210 -9.15 23.05 24.70
CA SER A 210 -9.23 21.78 24.00
C SER A 210 -7.85 21.30 23.51
N ILE A 211 -7.71 20.01 23.22
CA ILE A 211 -6.49 19.50 22.59
C ILE A 211 -6.26 20.16 21.22
N ALA A 212 -7.33 20.50 20.49
CA ALA A 212 -7.25 21.21 19.22
C ALA A 212 -6.66 22.62 19.38
N ASP A 213 -7.10 23.39 20.37
CA ASP A 213 -6.56 24.73 20.66
C ASP A 213 -5.09 24.66 21.08
N ALA A 214 -4.73 23.66 21.89
CA ALA A 214 -3.35 23.43 22.28
C ALA A 214 -2.46 23.02 21.09
N LEU A 215 -2.98 22.24 20.15
CA LEU A 215 -2.29 21.86 18.92
C LEU A 215 -2.06 23.07 18.01
N GLU A 216 -3.06 23.94 17.84
CA GLU A 216 -2.93 25.16 17.05
C GLU A 216 -1.79 26.05 17.56
N GLN A 217 -1.65 26.18 18.88
CA GLN A 217 -0.52 26.88 19.49
C GLN A 217 0.81 26.15 19.28
N GLU A 218 0.82 24.82 19.41
CA GLU A 218 2.02 24.00 19.23
C GLU A 218 2.55 24.02 17.79
N GLN A 219 1.66 24.12 16.79
CA GLN A 219 2.01 24.14 15.36
C GLN A 219 3.01 25.23 14.99
N ALA A 220 2.96 26.39 15.65
CA ALA A 220 3.93 27.47 15.44
C ALA A 220 5.37 27.11 15.84
N TYR A 221 5.55 26.06 16.65
CA TYR A 221 6.85 25.57 17.15
C TYR A 221 7.29 24.26 16.48
N LEU A 222 6.42 23.65 15.68
CA LEU A 222 6.77 22.48 14.88
C LEU A 222 7.63 22.89 13.69
N MET A 223 8.53 21.99 13.28
CA MET A 223 9.23 22.13 12.01
C MET A 223 8.21 21.93 10.87
N PRO A 224 8.37 22.64 9.74
CA PRO A 224 7.48 22.49 8.61
C PRO A 224 7.53 21.05 8.09
N MET A 225 6.38 20.53 7.66
CA MET A 225 6.28 19.21 7.06
C MET A 225 6.91 19.23 5.64
N PRO A 226 8.01 18.50 5.38
CA PRO A 226 8.54 18.37 4.03
C PRO A 226 7.65 17.44 3.17
N THR A 227 8.07 17.15 1.94
CA THR A 227 7.43 16.09 1.15
C THR A 227 7.44 14.77 1.91
N PRO A 228 6.44 13.89 1.75
CA PRO A 228 6.46 12.55 2.35
C PRO A 228 7.78 11.83 2.10
N PHE A 229 8.35 11.21 3.15
CA PHE A 229 9.51 10.35 3.02
C PHE A 229 9.18 9.15 2.16
N ASP A 230 10.02 8.87 1.16
CA ASP A 230 9.85 7.71 0.30
C ASP A 230 10.25 6.42 1.02
N GLY A 231 9.27 5.82 1.70
CA GLY A 231 9.41 4.78 2.71
C GLY A 231 9.38 3.33 2.22
N TYR A 232 9.71 3.04 0.95
CA TYR A 232 9.69 1.65 0.47
C TYR A 232 10.75 0.74 1.13
N VAL A 233 10.49 -0.56 1.14
CA VAL A 233 11.51 -1.58 1.40
C VAL A 233 11.89 -2.25 0.09
N GLU A 234 13.17 -2.23 -0.26
CA GLU A 234 13.66 -2.87 -1.48
C GLU A 234 13.94 -4.36 -1.25
N VAL A 235 13.46 -5.19 -2.17
CA VAL A 235 13.75 -6.63 -2.23
C VAL A 235 14.16 -6.99 -3.64
N LEU A 236 15.34 -7.57 -3.80
CA LEU A 236 15.75 -8.16 -5.08
C LEU A 236 15.06 -9.50 -5.27
N ALA A 237 14.39 -9.67 -6.42
CA ALA A 237 13.67 -10.88 -6.77
C ALA A 237 14.01 -11.35 -8.18
N ARG A 238 13.99 -12.66 -8.40
CA ARG A 238 14.09 -13.25 -9.74
C ARG A 238 12.70 -13.52 -10.29
N VAL A 239 12.46 -13.06 -11.52
CA VAL A 239 11.21 -13.34 -12.23
C VAL A 239 11.17 -14.80 -12.66
N SER A 240 10.08 -15.49 -12.35
CA SER A 240 9.87 -16.88 -12.77
C SER A 240 9.65 -17.02 -14.28
N SER A 241 9.70 -18.26 -14.79
CA SER A 241 9.30 -18.57 -16.17
C SER A 241 7.82 -18.29 -16.46
N THR A 242 6.99 -18.19 -15.42
CA THR A 242 5.57 -17.80 -15.51
C THR A 242 5.35 -16.30 -15.35
N CYS A 243 6.42 -15.49 -15.45
CA CYS A 243 6.39 -14.03 -15.37
C CYS A 243 5.87 -13.52 -14.02
N LEU A 244 6.26 -14.16 -12.92
CA LEU A 244 5.88 -13.79 -11.56
C LEU A 244 7.11 -13.48 -10.71
N VAL A 245 7.01 -12.45 -9.88
CA VAL A 245 7.93 -12.21 -8.75
C VAL A 245 7.28 -12.69 -7.46
N SER A 246 8.03 -13.39 -6.61
CA SER A 246 7.54 -13.88 -5.32
C SER A 246 8.13 -13.05 -4.20
N VAL A 247 7.28 -12.36 -3.44
CA VAL A 247 7.68 -11.51 -2.31
C VAL A 247 6.75 -11.77 -1.13
N GLN A 248 7.33 -12.06 0.04
CA GLN A 248 6.58 -12.34 1.28
C GLN A 248 5.46 -13.39 1.12
N ARG A 249 5.72 -14.45 0.33
CA ARG A 249 4.77 -15.53 -0.05
C ARG A 249 3.63 -15.12 -0.99
N ASN A 250 3.58 -13.88 -1.43
CA ASN A 250 2.67 -13.45 -2.48
C ASN A 250 3.38 -13.36 -3.82
N ARG A 251 2.61 -13.46 -4.90
CA ARG A 251 3.11 -13.44 -6.27
C ARG A 251 2.50 -12.27 -7.02
N TYR A 252 3.33 -11.57 -7.79
CA TYR A 252 2.91 -10.44 -8.61
C TYR A 252 3.40 -10.65 -10.03
N SER A 253 2.52 -10.48 -11.02
CA SER A 253 2.91 -10.60 -12.42
C SER A 253 3.83 -9.46 -12.85
N VAL A 254 4.67 -9.73 -13.85
CA VAL A 254 5.53 -8.72 -14.47
C VAL A 254 5.54 -8.94 -15.99
N PRO A 255 5.86 -7.92 -16.81
CA PRO A 255 5.92 -8.06 -18.26
C PRO A 255 6.76 -9.26 -18.69
N CYS A 256 6.23 -10.08 -19.60
CA CYS A 256 6.85 -11.35 -19.98
C CYS A 256 8.26 -11.25 -20.58
N ARG A 257 8.64 -10.07 -21.10
CA ARG A 257 10.02 -9.77 -21.55
C ARG A 257 11.05 -9.92 -20.43
N LEU A 258 10.64 -9.79 -19.17
CA LEU A 258 11.49 -9.88 -17.98
C LEU A 258 11.56 -11.29 -17.40
N ALA A 259 10.94 -12.30 -18.03
CA ALA A 259 11.02 -13.67 -17.56
C ALA A 259 12.49 -14.08 -17.35
N ASN A 260 12.78 -14.73 -16.22
CA ASN A 260 14.12 -15.15 -15.79
C ASN A 260 15.15 -14.03 -15.53
N HIS A 261 14.75 -12.75 -15.52
CA HIS A 261 15.62 -11.63 -15.15
C HIS A 261 15.56 -11.35 -13.63
N GLN A 262 16.55 -10.62 -13.12
CA GLN A 262 16.48 -10.04 -11.77
C GLN A 262 15.84 -8.66 -11.84
N VAL A 263 15.00 -8.36 -10.85
CA VAL A 263 14.30 -7.07 -10.72
C VAL A 263 14.35 -6.62 -9.26
N ALA A 264 14.28 -5.31 -9.05
CA ALA A 264 14.08 -4.73 -7.73
C ALA A 264 12.58 -4.59 -7.47
N VAL A 265 12.14 -4.94 -6.27
CA VAL A 265 10.74 -4.79 -5.86
C VAL A 265 10.70 -3.81 -4.69
N HIS A 266 10.01 -2.70 -4.88
CA HIS A 266 9.77 -1.69 -3.87
C HIS A 266 8.43 -1.96 -3.18
N LEU A 267 8.52 -2.22 -1.89
CA LEU A 267 7.41 -2.60 -1.03
C LEU A 267 6.90 -1.38 -0.27
N TYR A 268 5.72 -0.91 -0.63
CA TYR A 268 4.98 0.15 0.06
C TYR A 268 3.87 -0.45 0.95
N PRO A 269 3.26 0.35 1.84
CA PRO A 269 2.15 -0.10 2.67
C PRO A 269 0.96 -0.64 1.86
N ASP A 270 0.60 0.07 0.80
CA ASP A 270 -0.61 -0.11 0.00
C ASP A 270 -0.34 -0.78 -1.36
N ARG A 271 0.91 -0.69 -1.85
CA ARG A 271 1.29 -1.20 -3.18
C ARG A 271 2.66 -1.86 -3.24
N VAL A 272 2.92 -2.48 -4.38
CA VAL A 272 4.19 -3.09 -4.78
C VAL A 272 4.55 -2.56 -6.15
N GLU A 273 5.73 -1.97 -6.26
CA GLU A 273 6.28 -1.49 -7.52
C GLU A 273 7.47 -2.37 -7.90
N VAL A 274 7.49 -2.82 -9.17
CA VAL A 274 8.61 -3.60 -9.70
C VAL A 274 9.42 -2.72 -10.63
N PHE A 275 10.72 -2.69 -10.40
CA PHE A 275 11.70 -1.94 -11.17
C PHE A 275 12.62 -2.86 -11.96
N ALA A 276 12.79 -2.53 -13.23
CA ALA A 276 13.85 -3.06 -14.09
C ALA A 276 14.51 -1.90 -14.82
N ASP A 277 15.85 -1.91 -14.89
CA ASP A 277 16.64 -0.87 -15.56
C ASP A 277 16.27 0.57 -15.13
N ASN A 278 16.04 0.76 -13.82
CA ASN A 278 15.63 2.03 -13.22
C ASN A 278 14.28 2.60 -13.71
N THR A 279 13.41 1.74 -14.23
CA THR A 279 12.04 2.10 -14.66
C THR A 279 11.01 1.21 -13.98
N ILE A 280 9.85 1.78 -13.63
CA ILE A 280 8.72 1.00 -13.12
C ILE A 280 8.14 0.18 -14.27
N VAL A 281 8.13 -1.14 -14.11
CA VAL A 281 7.65 -2.08 -15.13
C VAL A 281 6.35 -2.77 -14.75
N ALA A 282 5.99 -2.77 -13.47
CA ALA A 282 4.71 -3.26 -12.97
C ALA A 282 4.37 -2.56 -11.65
N CYS A 283 3.09 -2.33 -11.41
CA CYS A 283 2.57 -1.83 -10.14
C CYS A 283 1.34 -2.64 -9.74
N HIS A 284 1.29 -3.10 -8.49
CA HIS A 284 0.22 -3.94 -7.97
C HIS A 284 -0.24 -3.45 -6.59
N PRO A 285 -1.53 -3.56 -6.24
CA PRO A 285 -1.97 -3.44 -4.86
C PRO A 285 -1.26 -4.46 -3.95
N ARG A 286 -0.90 -4.06 -2.73
CA ARG A 286 -0.19 -4.92 -1.78
C ARG A 286 -1.12 -6.01 -1.28
N LEU A 287 -0.74 -7.26 -1.51
CA LEU A 287 -1.42 -8.41 -0.93
C LEU A 287 -0.90 -8.64 0.50
N HIS A 288 -1.80 -8.65 1.47
CA HIS A 288 -1.47 -8.80 2.89
C HIS A 288 -1.69 -10.22 3.44
N HIS A 289 -2.44 -11.05 2.72
CA HIS A 289 -2.57 -12.47 3.08
C HIS A 289 -1.41 -13.27 2.52
N ARG A 290 -1.40 -14.60 2.72
CA ARG A 290 -0.32 -15.47 2.22
C ARG A 290 -0.79 -16.25 1.00
N ASP A 291 0.17 -16.58 0.15
CA ASP A 291 0.01 -17.50 -0.98
C ASP A 291 -1.03 -17.01 -2.01
N GLN A 292 -1.22 -15.68 -2.10
CA GLN A 292 -2.06 -15.03 -3.10
C GLN A 292 -1.24 -14.64 -4.33
N THR A 293 -1.93 -14.49 -5.47
CA THR A 293 -1.32 -14.01 -6.73
C THR A 293 -2.14 -12.86 -7.29
N SER A 294 -1.48 -11.74 -7.60
CA SER A 294 -2.06 -10.63 -8.36
C SER A 294 -1.55 -10.71 -9.79
N TYR A 295 -2.48 -10.86 -10.73
CA TYR A 295 -2.19 -10.84 -12.15
C TYR A 295 -2.62 -9.50 -12.75
N ASP A 296 -1.77 -8.98 -13.62
CA ASP A 296 -2.15 -8.08 -14.70
C ASP A 296 -1.99 -8.88 -16.00
N TRP A 297 -3.12 -9.13 -16.67
CA TRP A 297 -3.16 -9.90 -17.91
C TRP A 297 -2.40 -9.21 -19.05
N GLN A 298 -2.24 -7.88 -18.98
CA GLN A 298 -1.53 -7.10 -20.01
C GLN A 298 -0.05 -7.49 -20.09
N HIS A 299 0.54 -7.90 -18.97
CA HIS A 299 1.91 -8.40 -18.92
C HIS A 299 2.17 -9.61 -19.83
N TYR A 300 1.11 -10.35 -20.18
CA TYR A 300 1.16 -11.57 -20.97
C TYR A 300 0.78 -11.34 -22.45
N ILE A 301 0.41 -10.11 -22.86
CA ILE A 301 0.02 -9.79 -24.25
C ILE A 301 1.08 -10.24 -25.28
N PRO A 302 2.39 -9.91 -25.14
CA PRO A 302 3.38 -10.35 -26.13
C PRO A 302 3.57 -11.87 -26.18
N LEU A 303 3.20 -12.58 -25.11
CA LEU A 303 3.30 -14.04 -25.04
C LEU A 303 2.11 -14.71 -25.77
N ILE A 304 0.90 -14.16 -25.66
CA ILE A 304 -0.29 -14.71 -26.33
C ILE A 304 -0.28 -14.49 -27.84
N GLU A 305 0.37 -13.44 -28.35
CA GLU A 305 0.58 -13.29 -29.80
C GLU A 305 1.35 -14.49 -30.38
N ARG A 306 2.32 -15.01 -29.62
CA ARG A 306 3.13 -16.19 -30.00
C ARG A 306 2.44 -17.50 -29.66
N LYS A 307 1.67 -17.53 -28.57
CA LYS A 307 1.01 -18.73 -28.01
C LYS A 307 -0.47 -18.45 -27.69
N PRO A 308 -1.32 -18.27 -28.71
CA PRO A 308 -2.72 -17.85 -28.51
C PRO A 308 -3.56 -18.86 -27.73
N GLY A 309 -3.20 -20.15 -27.77
CA GLY A 309 -3.88 -21.19 -26.98
C GLY A 309 -3.83 -20.98 -25.46
N ALA A 310 -2.89 -20.18 -24.95
CA ALA A 310 -2.80 -19.84 -23.53
C ALA A 310 -4.02 -19.04 -23.02
N LEU A 311 -4.75 -18.37 -23.92
CA LEU A 311 -5.98 -17.63 -23.60
C LEU A 311 -7.14 -18.52 -23.13
N ARG A 312 -7.06 -19.86 -23.26
CA ARG A 312 -8.13 -20.78 -22.86
C ARG A 312 -8.23 -20.94 -21.36
N ASN A 313 -7.10 -21.26 -20.73
CA ASN A 313 -7.02 -21.67 -19.33
C ASN A 313 -5.90 -20.91 -18.58
N GLY A 314 -5.40 -19.82 -19.16
CA GLY A 314 -4.37 -19.00 -18.53
C GLY A 314 -4.95 -18.25 -17.36
N ALA A 315 -4.48 -18.53 -16.14
CA ALA A 315 -4.91 -17.87 -14.92
C ALA A 315 -4.91 -16.32 -14.98
N PRO A 316 -3.93 -15.64 -15.63
CA PRO A 316 -3.97 -14.19 -15.75
C PRO A 316 -5.22 -13.66 -16.45
N PHE A 317 -5.77 -14.41 -17.41
CA PHE A 317 -6.88 -13.97 -18.25
C PHE A 317 -8.25 -14.18 -17.61
N SER A 318 -8.32 -14.77 -16.41
CA SER A 318 -9.56 -14.93 -15.67
C SER A 318 -10.13 -13.59 -15.18
N ASP A 319 -9.27 -12.60 -14.94
CA ASP A 319 -9.63 -11.27 -14.44
C ASP A 319 -9.80 -10.23 -15.57
N MET A 320 -9.91 -10.66 -16.83
CA MET A 320 -10.15 -9.74 -17.95
C MET A 320 -11.54 -9.10 -17.89
N PRO A 321 -11.71 -7.87 -18.39
CA PRO A 321 -13.02 -7.25 -18.57
C PRO A 321 -14.03 -8.15 -19.28
N THR A 322 -15.27 -8.15 -18.80
CA THR A 322 -16.37 -8.97 -19.33
C THR A 322 -16.54 -8.84 -20.86
N PRO A 323 -16.44 -7.65 -21.49
CA PRO A 323 -16.54 -7.53 -22.93
C PRO A 323 -15.49 -8.35 -23.70
N PHE A 324 -14.26 -8.47 -23.18
CA PHE A 324 -13.22 -9.30 -23.80
C PHE A 324 -13.53 -10.79 -23.69
N ALA A 325 -14.06 -11.25 -22.56
CA ALA A 325 -14.50 -12.64 -22.40
C ALA A 325 -15.66 -12.99 -23.35
N MET A 326 -16.62 -12.07 -23.53
CA MET A 326 -17.73 -12.21 -24.48
C MET A 326 -17.24 -12.25 -25.93
N LEU A 327 -16.34 -11.34 -26.31
CA LEU A 327 -15.74 -11.31 -27.64
C LEU A 327 -14.97 -12.59 -27.92
N GLN A 328 -14.15 -13.06 -26.97
CA GLN A 328 -13.40 -14.30 -27.11
C GLN A 328 -14.34 -15.50 -27.35
N ALA A 329 -15.43 -15.61 -26.61
CA ALA A 329 -16.43 -16.65 -26.80
C ALA A 329 -17.10 -16.56 -28.18
N ALA A 330 -17.43 -15.36 -28.64
CA ALA A 330 -18.06 -15.13 -29.93
C ALA A 330 -17.12 -15.46 -31.11
N LEU A 331 -15.86 -15.00 -31.05
CA LEU A 331 -14.82 -15.31 -32.03
C LEU A 331 -14.53 -16.81 -32.11
N ARG A 332 -14.55 -17.53 -30.98
CA ARG A 332 -14.39 -19.00 -30.97
C ARG A 332 -15.54 -19.73 -31.67
N ARG A 333 -16.78 -19.27 -31.52
CA ARG A 333 -17.93 -19.88 -32.21
C ARG A 333 -17.85 -19.69 -33.72
N ARG A 334 -17.41 -18.51 -34.16
CA ARG A 334 -17.30 -18.13 -35.57
C ARG A 334 -16.08 -18.74 -36.27
N GLU A 335 -14.89 -18.48 -35.73
CA GLU A 335 -13.59 -18.77 -36.36
C GLU A 335 -12.97 -20.11 -35.91
N ARG A 336 -13.66 -20.85 -35.03
CA ARG A 336 -13.25 -22.16 -34.46
C ARG A 336 -11.80 -22.15 -33.95
N HIS A 337 -10.87 -22.69 -34.74
CA HIS A 337 -9.46 -22.84 -34.38
C HIS A 337 -8.68 -21.52 -34.43
N GLN A 338 -9.13 -20.52 -35.19
CA GLN A 338 -8.44 -19.23 -35.32
C GLN A 338 -8.92 -18.17 -34.32
N GLY A 339 -10.05 -18.40 -33.62
CA GLY A 339 -10.64 -17.41 -32.73
C GLY A 339 -9.70 -16.90 -31.64
N ASP A 340 -8.85 -17.77 -31.07
CA ASP A 340 -7.85 -17.36 -30.07
C ASP A 340 -6.75 -16.47 -30.66
N ARG A 341 -6.36 -16.68 -31.92
CA ARG A 341 -5.35 -15.86 -32.61
C ARG A 341 -5.93 -14.49 -32.97
N VAL A 342 -7.18 -14.45 -33.41
CA VAL A 342 -7.91 -13.20 -33.67
C VAL A 342 -8.06 -12.41 -32.37
N MET A 343 -8.44 -13.07 -31.28
CA MET A 343 -8.51 -12.44 -29.96
C MET A 343 -7.16 -11.90 -29.48
N ALA A 344 -6.07 -12.67 -29.63
CA ALA A 344 -4.73 -12.20 -29.29
C ALA A 344 -4.34 -10.94 -30.07
N SER A 345 -4.73 -10.86 -31.34
CA SER A 345 -4.49 -9.68 -32.20
C SER A 345 -5.27 -8.46 -31.73
N VAL A 346 -6.52 -8.65 -31.25
CA VAL A 346 -7.30 -7.57 -30.63
C VAL A 346 -6.64 -7.09 -29.33
N LEU A 347 -6.25 -8.01 -28.45
CA LEU A 347 -5.58 -7.65 -27.18
C LEU A 347 -4.24 -6.94 -27.39
N ALA A 348 -3.52 -7.25 -28.47
CA ALA A 348 -2.28 -6.57 -28.86
C ALA A 348 -2.47 -5.08 -29.19
N THR A 349 -3.70 -4.62 -29.45
CA THR A 349 -3.99 -3.20 -29.70
C THR A 349 -4.05 -2.37 -28.40
N VAL A 350 -4.24 -3.02 -27.24
CA VAL A 350 -4.44 -2.35 -25.94
C VAL A 350 -3.27 -1.43 -25.57
N PRO A 351 -2.00 -1.82 -25.70
CA PRO A 351 -0.88 -0.90 -25.43
C PRO A 351 -0.84 0.34 -26.32
N THR A 352 -1.47 0.31 -27.51
CA THR A 352 -1.40 1.40 -28.50
C THR A 352 -2.63 2.33 -28.44
N TYR A 353 -3.81 1.77 -28.14
CA TYR A 353 -5.08 2.51 -28.12
C TYR A 353 -5.58 2.82 -26.70
N GLY A 354 -5.00 2.19 -25.67
CA GLY A 354 -5.49 2.27 -24.30
C GLY A 354 -6.59 1.25 -24.03
N LEU A 355 -6.73 0.85 -22.76
CA LEU A 355 -7.71 -0.17 -22.35
C LEU A 355 -9.14 0.28 -22.65
N ASP A 356 -9.51 1.49 -22.21
CA ASP A 356 -10.89 1.97 -22.28
C ASP A 356 -11.39 2.05 -23.72
N ALA A 357 -10.60 2.62 -24.64
CA ALA A 357 -10.96 2.72 -26.05
C ALA A 357 -11.18 1.34 -26.69
N VAL A 358 -10.36 0.35 -26.35
CA VAL A 358 -10.48 -1.01 -26.87
C VAL A 358 -11.69 -1.71 -26.26
N VAL A 359 -11.97 -1.53 -24.97
CA VAL A 359 -13.17 -2.06 -24.33
C VAL A 359 -14.43 -1.48 -25.00
N THR A 360 -14.52 -0.16 -25.16
CA THR A 360 -15.65 0.49 -25.83
C THR A 360 -15.82 0.02 -27.28
N ALA A 361 -14.72 -0.09 -28.04
CA ALA A 361 -14.78 -0.62 -29.41
C ALA A 361 -15.30 -2.06 -29.44
N VAL A 362 -14.89 -2.90 -28.49
CA VAL A 362 -15.38 -4.28 -28.38
C VAL A 362 -16.85 -4.34 -28.01
N GLU A 363 -17.33 -3.49 -27.10
CA GLU A 363 -18.75 -3.40 -26.74
C GLU A 363 -19.61 -3.04 -27.96
N LEU A 364 -19.23 -2.00 -28.70
CA LEU A 364 -19.93 -1.60 -29.92
C LEU A 364 -19.95 -2.70 -30.99
N VAL A 365 -18.83 -3.43 -31.13
CA VAL A 365 -18.76 -4.58 -32.05
C VAL A 365 -19.65 -5.73 -31.60
N LEU A 366 -19.75 -5.99 -30.29
CA LEU A 366 -20.66 -7.00 -29.75
C LEU A 366 -22.13 -6.62 -29.97
N GLU A 367 -22.48 -5.34 -29.81
CA GLU A 367 -23.83 -4.82 -30.08
C GLU A 367 -24.21 -4.93 -31.57
N SER A 368 -23.25 -4.74 -32.48
CA SER A 368 -23.48 -4.90 -33.92
C SER A 368 -23.80 -6.33 -34.36
N GLY A 369 -23.55 -7.32 -33.50
CA GLY A 369 -23.80 -8.74 -33.78
C GLY A 369 -22.78 -9.43 -34.71
N VAL A 370 -21.82 -8.68 -35.27
CA VAL A 370 -20.78 -9.22 -36.17
C VAL A 370 -19.38 -9.08 -35.55
N PRO A 371 -18.99 -10.00 -34.65
CA PRO A 371 -17.68 -9.96 -34.00
C PRO A 371 -16.58 -10.32 -35.00
N SER A 372 -15.68 -9.36 -35.28
CA SER A 372 -14.48 -9.52 -36.11
C SER A 372 -13.38 -8.59 -35.59
N ALA A 373 -12.11 -9.02 -35.66
CA ALA A 373 -10.98 -8.14 -35.33
C ALA A 373 -10.91 -6.91 -36.24
N GLU A 374 -11.22 -7.06 -37.54
CA GLU A 374 -11.23 -5.94 -38.49
C GLU A 374 -12.28 -4.90 -38.10
N HIS A 375 -13.43 -5.34 -37.59
CA HIS A 375 -14.47 -4.44 -37.11
C HIS A 375 -14.01 -3.68 -35.87
N VAL A 376 -13.35 -4.36 -34.92
CA VAL A 376 -12.77 -3.71 -33.74
C VAL A 376 -11.72 -2.67 -34.16
N LEU A 377 -10.82 -3.02 -35.09
CA LEU A 377 -9.80 -2.10 -35.61
C LEU A 377 -10.42 -0.89 -36.33
N ASN A 378 -11.48 -1.09 -37.10
CA ASN A 378 -12.19 0.01 -37.77
C ASN A 378 -12.86 0.94 -36.75
N MET A 379 -13.52 0.39 -35.72
CA MET A 379 -14.09 1.19 -34.63
C MET A 379 -13.02 1.97 -33.87
N LEU A 380 -11.88 1.35 -33.57
CA LEU A 380 -10.74 2.03 -32.94
C LEU A 380 -10.18 3.16 -33.82
N ALA A 381 -10.08 2.95 -35.13
CA ALA A 381 -9.64 3.98 -36.06
C ALA A 381 -10.62 5.16 -36.11
N ARG A 382 -11.93 4.90 -36.10
CA ARG A 382 -12.98 5.94 -36.05
C ARG A 382 -12.95 6.73 -34.74
N LEU A 383 -12.72 6.06 -33.60
CA LEU A 383 -12.60 6.71 -32.29
C LEU A 383 -11.40 7.65 -32.21
N LYS A 384 -10.32 7.37 -32.95
CA LYS A 384 -9.14 8.24 -33.08
C LYS A 384 -9.21 9.22 -34.25
N GLN A 385 -10.28 9.22 -35.04
CA GLN A 385 -10.40 10.10 -36.18
C GLN A 385 -10.50 11.54 -35.68
N GLU A 386 -9.53 12.37 -36.04
CA GLU A 386 -9.58 13.81 -35.77
C GLU A 386 -10.83 14.41 -36.42
N VAL A 387 -11.38 15.46 -35.81
CA VAL A 387 -12.52 16.19 -36.34
C VAL A 387 -12.21 16.55 -37.80
N MET A 388 -13.07 16.12 -38.72
CA MET A 388 -12.90 16.49 -40.13
C MET A 388 -12.75 18.01 -40.22
N PRO A 389 -11.75 18.52 -40.94
CA PRO A 389 -11.61 19.96 -41.13
C PRO A 389 -12.93 20.48 -41.71
N GLU A 390 -13.38 21.64 -41.22
CA GLU A 390 -14.60 22.26 -41.71
C GLU A 390 -14.54 22.34 -43.24
N HIS A 391 -15.66 21.99 -43.88
CA HIS A 391 -15.78 22.15 -45.31
C HIS A 391 -15.50 23.60 -45.67
N VAL A 392 -14.52 23.84 -46.53
CA VAL A 392 -14.26 25.19 -47.05
C VAL A 392 -15.47 25.57 -47.88
N GLU A 393 -16.27 26.52 -47.39
CA GLU A 393 -17.31 27.14 -48.18
C GLU A 393 -16.65 27.85 -49.37
N THR A 394 -16.90 27.34 -50.57
CA THR A 394 -16.35 27.87 -51.81
C THR A 394 -17.47 28.21 -52.77
N ILE A 395 -17.33 29.37 -53.42
CA ILE A 395 -18.18 29.81 -54.53
C ILE A 395 -17.81 29.14 -55.87
N LEU A 396 -16.76 28.33 -55.88
CA LEU A 396 -16.34 27.58 -57.07
C LEU A 396 -17.29 26.42 -57.31
N THR A 397 -18.06 26.49 -58.39
CA THR A 397 -18.87 25.39 -58.90
C THR A 397 -18.03 24.52 -59.82
N LEU A 398 -18.01 23.21 -59.56
CA LEU A 398 -17.38 22.25 -60.47
C LEU A 398 -18.13 22.26 -61.79
N THR A 399 -17.41 22.47 -62.89
CA THR A 399 -18.01 22.42 -64.25
C THR A 399 -18.38 20.98 -64.63
N GLU A 400 -17.67 20.00 -64.08
CA GLU A 400 -17.98 18.59 -64.16
C GLU A 400 -17.94 17.98 -62.76
N GLU A 401 -19.08 17.53 -62.25
CA GLU A 401 -19.13 16.86 -60.96
C GLU A 401 -18.54 15.46 -61.05
N PRO A 402 -17.66 15.05 -60.11
CA PRO A 402 -17.15 13.70 -60.07
C PRO A 402 -18.30 12.74 -59.75
N LEU A 403 -18.78 12.03 -60.77
CA LEU A 403 -19.70 10.92 -60.58
C LEU A 403 -18.92 9.77 -59.93
N ALA A 404 -19.34 9.34 -58.75
CA ALA A 404 -18.89 8.10 -58.11
C ALA A 404 -19.46 6.88 -58.87
N ASN A 405 -19.08 6.74 -60.13
CA ASN A 405 -19.55 5.68 -61.01
C ASN A 405 -18.60 4.48 -60.94
N THR A 406 -18.88 3.55 -60.03
CA THR A 406 -18.12 2.31 -59.87
C THR A 406 -18.20 1.39 -61.09
N ALA A 407 -19.21 1.53 -61.97
CA ALA A 407 -19.34 0.74 -63.20
C ALA A 407 -18.27 1.10 -64.27
N ARG A 408 -17.55 2.21 -64.08
CA ARG A 408 -16.42 2.57 -64.94
C ARG A 408 -15.27 1.56 -64.83
N TYR A 409 -15.10 0.92 -63.67
CA TYR A 409 -14.16 -0.19 -63.50
C TYR A 409 -14.61 -1.47 -64.21
N ASP A 410 -15.92 -1.75 -64.24
CA ASP A 410 -16.45 -2.92 -64.93
C ASP A 410 -16.21 -2.86 -66.45
N SER A 411 -16.17 -1.64 -67.02
CA SER A 411 -15.83 -1.43 -68.43
C SER A 411 -14.38 -1.74 -68.80
N LEU A 412 -13.46 -1.75 -67.83
CA LEU A 412 -12.05 -2.11 -68.03
C LEU A 412 -11.83 -3.63 -68.07
N ASN A 413 -12.74 -4.42 -67.52
CA ASN A 413 -12.69 -5.89 -67.56
C ASN A 413 -13.25 -6.49 -68.87
N GLY A 414 -13.85 -5.67 -69.75
CA GLY A 414 -14.45 -6.13 -71.02
C GLY A 414 -13.52 -6.04 -72.23
N VAL A 415 -12.32 -5.47 -72.10
CA VAL A 415 -11.37 -5.33 -73.21
C VAL A 415 -10.30 -6.41 -73.08
N GLU A 416 -10.51 -7.56 -73.74
CA GLU A 416 -9.41 -8.47 -74.05
C GLU A 416 -8.45 -7.75 -75.00
N VAL A 417 -7.29 -7.34 -74.49
CA VAL A 417 -6.20 -6.86 -75.32
C VAL A 417 -5.56 -8.08 -75.98
N SER A 418 -5.77 -8.24 -77.30
CA SER A 418 -5.01 -9.23 -78.09
C SER A 418 -3.53 -8.85 -78.02
N HIS A 419 -2.72 -9.71 -77.40
CA HIS A 419 -1.27 -9.65 -77.48
C HIS A 419 -0.84 -10.41 -78.73
N ASP A 420 -0.76 -9.69 -79.85
CA ASP A 420 0.00 -10.14 -81.03
C ASP A 420 1.51 -9.87 -80.85
#